data_AF-A0A7X9IP67-F1
#
_entry.id   AF-A0A7X9IP67-F1
#
_cell.length_a   1.000
_cell.length_b   1.000
_cell.length_c   1.000
_cell.angle_alpha   90.00
_cell.angle_beta   90.00
_cell.angle_gamma   90.00
#
_symmetry.space_group_name_H-M   'P 1'
#
loop_
_entity.id
_entity.type
_entity.pdbx_description
1 polymer ?
#
loop_
_entity_poly.entity_id
_entity_poly.type
_entity_poly.pdbx_seq_one_letter_code
_entity_poly.pdbx_strand_id
1 'polypeptide(L)'
;ALKLAAMLHDIGKVESISINPKANYPKYPNHANLSANIAKRYLKDILRFFPFYSQLLEKVTFLIENHMKIAFLPDLEEDKKKDILNSVYLNDLLKLLKADLNASSADLNIYKRVYSYIQKLKI
;
A
#
# COMPACT_ATOMS: atom_id res chain seq x y z
N ALA A 1 4.07 -3.43 12.49
CA ALA A 1 4.21 -2.94 11.11
C ALA A 1 2.92 -3.09 10.30
N LEU A 2 2.49 -4.29 9.89
CA LEU A 2 1.31 -4.48 9.01
C LEU A 2 0.03 -3.79 9.51
N LYS A 3 -0.34 -3.98 10.79
CA LYS A 3 -1.52 -3.32 11.39
C LYS A 3 -1.43 -1.78 11.32
N LEU A 4 -0.24 -1.24 11.51
CA LEU A 4 0.02 0.20 11.44
C LEU A 4 -0.07 0.71 10.00
N ALA A 5 0.46 -0.05 9.03
CA ALA A 5 0.28 0.25 7.62
C ALA A 5 -1.20 0.21 7.23
N ALA A 6 -1.97 -0.79 7.69
CA ALA A 6 -3.42 -0.85 7.46
C ALA A 6 -4.17 0.36 8.05
N MET A 7 -3.75 0.86 9.21
CA MET A 7 -4.36 2.07 9.79
C MET A 7 -4.00 3.35 9.02
N LEU A 8 -2.82 3.41 8.41
CA LEU A 8 -2.27 4.63 7.81
C LEU A 8 -2.29 4.67 6.27
N HIS A 9 -2.66 3.57 5.60
CA HIS A 9 -2.49 3.43 4.14
C HIS A 9 -3.14 4.54 3.31
N ASP A 10 -4.23 5.10 3.84
CA ASP A 10 -5.04 6.12 3.18
C ASP A 10 -5.05 7.48 3.90
N ILE A 11 -4.15 7.71 4.87
CA ILE A 11 -4.13 8.95 5.66
C ILE A 11 -3.99 10.23 4.79
N GLY A 12 -3.36 10.10 3.63
CA GLY A 12 -3.19 11.16 2.63
C GLY A 12 -4.42 11.43 1.75
N LYS A 13 -5.54 10.68 1.88
CA LYS A 13 -6.78 10.99 1.14
C LYS A 13 -7.32 12.37 1.48
N VAL A 14 -7.24 12.77 2.75
CA VAL A 14 -7.72 14.08 3.22
C VAL A 14 -6.94 15.21 2.56
N GLU A 15 -5.61 15.09 2.50
CA GLU A 15 -4.74 16.12 1.92
C GLU A 15 -4.77 16.14 0.38
N SER A 16 -5.17 15.04 -0.25
CA SER A 16 -5.18 14.89 -1.72
C SER A 16 -6.55 15.09 -2.37
N ILE A 17 -7.59 15.41 -1.58
CA ILE A 17 -8.94 15.46 -2.10
C ILE A 17 -9.05 16.48 -3.25
N SER A 18 -9.56 15.99 -4.37
CA SER A 18 -9.86 16.79 -5.55
C SER A 18 -11.34 16.64 -5.87
N ILE A 19 -12.08 17.73 -5.67
CA ILE A 19 -13.51 17.82 -5.96
C ILE A 19 -13.66 18.38 -7.37
N ASN A 20 -14.09 17.53 -8.30
CA ASN A 20 -14.46 17.95 -9.65
C ASN A 20 -15.99 17.94 -9.75
N PRO A 21 -16.66 19.07 -10.01
CA PRO A 21 -18.13 19.13 -10.12
C PRO A 21 -18.73 18.21 -11.19
N LYS A 22 -17.94 17.76 -12.16
CA LYS A 22 -18.35 16.84 -13.22
C LYS A 22 -18.08 15.36 -12.89
N ALA A 23 -17.41 15.07 -11.78
CA ALA A 23 -17.16 13.70 -11.34
C ALA A 23 -18.25 13.25 -10.35
N ASN A 24 -18.72 12.01 -10.49
CA ASN A 24 -19.73 11.43 -9.60
C ASN A 24 -19.20 11.11 -8.19
N TYR A 25 -17.90 11.27 -7.95
CA TYR A 25 -17.25 11.00 -6.66
C TYR A 25 -15.94 11.79 -6.51
N PRO A 26 -15.51 12.10 -5.27
CA PRO A 26 -14.22 12.73 -5.03
C PRO A 26 -13.06 11.87 -5.54
N LYS A 27 -12.04 12.51 -6.10
CA LYS A 27 -10.80 11.84 -6.49
C LYS A 27 -9.70 12.13 -5.49
N TYR A 28 -8.79 11.18 -5.33
CA TYR A 28 -7.66 11.27 -4.41
C TYR A 28 -6.34 11.03 -5.17
N PRO A 29 -5.96 11.93 -6.10
CA PRO A 29 -4.73 11.77 -6.86
C PRO A 29 -3.51 11.68 -5.92
N ASN A 30 -2.60 10.74 -6.20
CA ASN A 30 -1.33 10.61 -5.48
C ASN A 30 -1.44 10.33 -3.96
N HIS A 31 -2.62 9.96 -3.44
CA HIS A 31 -2.85 9.78 -2.00
C HIS A 31 -1.92 8.72 -1.38
N ALA A 32 -1.56 7.66 -2.09
CA ALA A 32 -0.67 6.62 -1.56
C ALA A 32 0.73 7.17 -1.22
N ASN A 33 1.31 7.98 -2.11
CA ASN A 33 2.61 8.61 -1.86
C ASN A 33 2.53 9.67 -0.75
N LEU A 34 1.44 10.44 -0.71
CA LEU A 34 1.19 11.39 0.39
C LEU A 34 1.03 10.67 1.73
N SER A 35 0.26 9.58 1.77
CA SER A 35 0.08 8.74 2.95
C SER A 35 1.42 8.20 3.47
N ALA A 36 2.28 7.73 2.56
CA ALA A 36 3.61 7.26 2.90
C ALA A 36 4.49 8.37 3.50
N ASN A 37 4.47 9.56 2.91
CA ASN A 37 5.22 10.72 3.43
C ASN A 37 4.74 11.15 4.82
N ILE A 38 3.42 11.22 5.02
CA ILE A 38 2.80 11.54 6.31
C ILE A 38 3.18 10.48 7.35
N ALA A 39 3.03 9.20 7.03
CA ALA A 39 3.39 8.10 7.90
C ALA A 39 4.89 8.13 8.25
N LYS A 40 5.75 8.36 7.27
CA LYS A 40 7.21 8.48 7.46
C LYS A 40 7.57 9.61 8.42
N ARG A 41 6.88 10.76 8.37
CA ARG A 41 7.07 11.87 9.30
C ARG A 41 6.75 11.44 10.74
N TYR A 42 5.55 10.92 10.99
CA TYR A 42 5.14 10.49 12.33
C TYR A 42 5.98 9.34 12.88
N LEU A 43 6.32 8.36 12.03
CA LEU A 43 7.16 7.24 12.43
C LEU A 43 8.57 7.68 12.80
N LYS A 44 9.15 8.65 12.08
CA LYS A 44 10.46 9.22 12.47
C LYS A 44 10.41 9.84 13.86
N ASP A 45 9.35 10.55 14.20
CA ASP A 45 9.19 11.13 15.53
C ASP A 45 9.05 10.05 16.61
N ILE A 46 8.28 8.98 16.35
CA ILE A 46 8.16 7.83 17.25
C ILE A 46 9.52 7.13 17.44
N LEU A 47 10.28 6.93 16.36
CA LEU A 47 11.57 6.25 16.40
C LEU A 47 12.65 7.03 17.15
N ARG A 48 12.51 8.34 17.35
CA ARG A 48 13.40 9.11 18.24
C ARG A 48 13.32 8.60 19.68
N PHE A 49 12.14 8.15 20.11
CA PHE A 49 11.92 7.59 21.43
C PHE A 49 12.12 6.07 21.48
N PHE A 50 11.93 5.38 20.33
CA PHE A 50 12.05 3.93 20.22
C PHE A 50 12.96 3.50 19.04
N PRO A 51 14.28 3.74 19.13
CA PRO A 51 15.22 3.60 18.00
C PRO A 51 15.40 2.16 17.50
N PHE A 52 15.10 1.16 18.34
CA PHE A 52 15.22 -0.26 17.99
C PHE A 52 14.24 -0.75 16.92
N TYR A 53 13.26 0.08 16.53
CA TYR A 53 12.25 -0.26 15.52
C TYR A 53 12.58 0.31 14.12
N SER A 54 13.85 0.40 13.73
CA SER A 54 14.25 0.94 12.41
C SER A 54 13.55 0.23 11.23
N GLN A 55 13.39 -1.09 11.30
CA GLN A 55 12.66 -1.89 10.30
C GLN A 55 11.15 -1.55 10.23
N LEU A 56 10.58 -0.95 11.29
CA LEU A 56 9.18 -0.53 11.30
C LEU A 56 8.93 0.57 10.25
N LEU A 57 9.82 1.56 10.16
CA LEU A 57 9.70 2.67 9.23
C LEU A 57 9.72 2.17 7.79
N GLU A 58 10.74 1.39 7.45
CA GLU A 58 10.92 0.83 6.12
C GLU A 58 9.71 0.01 5.70
N LYS A 59 9.31 -0.96 6.55
CA LYS A 59 8.18 -1.85 6.25
C LYS A 59 6.86 -1.09 6.13
N VAL A 60 6.54 -0.18 7.05
CA VAL A 60 5.27 0.55 6.99
C VAL A 60 5.24 1.44 5.75
N THR A 61 6.32 2.16 5.47
CA THR A 61 6.38 3.05 4.30
C THR A 61 6.25 2.25 3.00
N PHE A 62 6.98 1.13 2.86
CA PHE A 62 6.87 0.24 1.70
C PHE A 62 5.43 -0.27 1.48
N LEU A 63 4.78 -0.72 2.56
CA LEU A 63 3.41 -1.24 2.48
C LEU A 63 2.43 -0.16 2.02
N ILE A 64 2.56 1.07 2.52
CA ILE A 64 1.70 2.20 2.14
C ILE A 64 1.98 2.65 0.70
N GLU A 65 3.23 2.77 0.27
CA GLU A 65 3.57 3.22 -1.10
C GLU A 65 3.08 2.24 -2.19
N ASN A 66 2.88 0.98 -1.84
CA ASN A 66 2.55 -0.09 -2.77
C ASN A 66 1.14 -0.66 -2.60
N HIS A 67 0.34 -0.18 -1.63
CA HIS A 67 -0.97 -0.77 -1.30
C HIS A 67 -1.96 -0.76 -2.48
N MET A 68 -1.93 0.28 -3.32
CA MET A 68 -2.72 0.32 -4.57
C MET A 68 -2.05 -0.43 -5.72
N LYS A 69 -0.71 -0.36 -5.82
CA LYS A 69 0.04 -0.90 -6.97
C LYS A 69 -0.07 -2.42 -7.06
N ILE A 70 -0.07 -3.11 -5.92
CA ILE A 70 -0.15 -4.57 -5.86
C ILE A 70 -1.42 -5.12 -6.52
N ALA A 71 -2.53 -4.37 -6.51
CA ALA A 71 -3.77 -4.77 -7.18
C ALA A 71 -3.60 -4.90 -8.71
N PHE A 72 -2.64 -4.17 -9.28
CA PHE A 72 -2.34 -4.12 -10.71
C PHE A 72 -1.04 -4.87 -11.06
N LEU A 73 -0.51 -5.69 -10.14
CA LEU A 73 0.81 -6.31 -10.29
C LEU A 73 1.07 -6.95 -11.68
N PRO A 74 0.14 -7.71 -12.29
CA PRO A 74 0.38 -8.29 -13.62
C PRO A 74 0.57 -7.25 -14.74
N ASP A 75 0.00 -6.06 -14.56
CA ASP A 75 -0.10 -5.00 -15.56
C ASP A 75 0.96 -3.89 -15.35
N LEU A 76 1.76 -3.98 -14.28
CA LEU A 76 2.85 -3.02 -14.01
C LEU A 76 4.04 -3.20 -14.96
N GLU A 77 4.83 -2.14 -15.13
CA GLU A 77 6.16 -2.20 -15.75
C GLU A 77 7.07 -3.21 -15.03
N GLU A 78 7.94 -3.89 -15.77
CA GLU A 78 8.78 -4.99 -15.25
C GLU A 78 9.66 -4.58 -14.07
N ASP A 79 10.22 -3.37 -14.08
CA ASP A 79 11.05 -2.89 -12.97
C ASP A 79 10.22 -2.72 -11.69
N LYS A 80 9.00 -2.18 -11.80
CA LYS A 80 8.09 -2.01 -10.66
C LYS A 80 7.58 -3.36 -10.15
N LYS A 81 7.39 -4.34 -11.03
CA LYS A 81 7.06 -5.72 -10.65
C LYS A 81 8.17 -6.32 -9.82
N LYS A 82 9.42 -6.23 -10.30
CA LYS A 82 10.60 -6.78 -9.61
C LYS A 82 10.75 -6.19 -8.21
N ASP A 83 10.59 -4.88 -8.04
CA ASP A 83 10.66 -4.23 -6.72
C ASP A 83 9.65 -4.82 -5.72
N ILE A 84 8.42 -5.06 -6.18
CA ILE A 84 7.36 -5.65 -5.34
C ILE A 84 7.60 -7.14 -5.09
N LEU A 85 7.93 -7.90 -6.13
CA LEU A 85 8.09 -9.35 -6.08
C LEU A 85 9.30 -9.79 -5.25
N ASN A 86 10.41 -9.04 -5.33
CA ASN A 86 11.64 -9.32 -4.60
C ASN A 86 11.62 -8.76 -3.18
N SER A 87 10.64 -7.96 -2.81
CA SER A 87 10.53 -7.40 -1.47
C SER A 87 10.24 -8.48 -0.44
N VAL A 88 11.00 -8.45 0.66
CA VAL A 88 10.75 -9.28 1.85
C VAL A 88 9.37 -9.02 2.49
N TYR A 89 8.70 -7.92 2.11
CA TYR A 89 7.38 -7.53 2.62
C TYR A 89 6.21 -7.96 1.72
N LEU A 90 6.44 -8.66 0.61
CA LEU A 90 5.41 -9.08 -0.35
C LEU A 90 4.21 -9.77 0.32
N ASN A 91 4.46 -10.73 1.21
CA ASN A 91 3.39 -11.47 1.89
C ASN A 91 2.51 -10.58 2.76
N ASP A 92 3.09 -9.55 3.38
CA ASP A 92 2.32 -8.60 4.18
C ASP A 92 1.58 -7.59 3.29
N LEU A 93 2.13 -7.25 2.13
CA LEU A 93 1.44 -6.44 1.12
C LEU A 93 0.20 -7.16 0.56
N LEU A 94 0.27 -8.48 0.35
CA LEU A 94 -0.89 -9.30 -0.04
C LEU A 94 -1.97 -9.36 1.05
N LYS A 95 -1.56 -9.47 2.33
CA LYS A 95 -2.50 -9.40 3.45
C LYS A 95 -3.17 -8.04 3.54
N LEU A 96 -2.40 -6.96 3.33
CA LEU A 96 -2.92 -5.60 3.31
C LEU A 96 -3.96 -5.43 2.19
N LEU A 97 -3.63 -5.84 0.96
CA LEU A 97 -4.57 -5.82 -0.17
C LEU A 97 -5.86 -6.57 0.17
N LYS A 98 -5.76 -7.80 0.71
CA LYS A 98 -6.94 -8.58 1.09
C LYS A 98 -7.79 -7.88 2.15
N ALA A 99 -7.17 -7.29 3.15
CA ALA A 99 -7.87 -6.58 4.22
C ALA A 99 -8.57 -5.32 3.69
N ASP A 100 -7.91 -4.55 2.84
CA ASP A 100 -8.46 -3.33 2.23
C ASP A 100 -9.66 -3.63 1.30
N LEU A 101 -9.54 -4.65 0.44
CA LEU A 101 -10.65 -5.08 -0.42
C LEU A 101 -11.88 -5.51 0.39
N ASN A 102 -11.67 -6.24 1.50
CA ASN A 102 -12.75 -6.62 2.42
C ASN A 102 -13.42 -5.41 3.08
N ALA A 103 -12.63 -4.40 3.47
CA ALA A 103 -13.14 -3.21 4.15
C ALA A 103 -13.90 -2.26 3.20
N SER A 104 -13.52 -2.24 1.92
CA SER A 104 -14.10 -1.37 0.90
C SER A 104 -15.25 -1.99 0.09
N SER A 105 -15.64 -3.24 0.40
CA SER A 105 -16.60 -4.03 -0.42
C SER A 105 -16.18 -4.17 -1.88
N ALA A 106 -14.88 -4.08 -2.16
CA ALA A 106 -14.32 -4.22 -3.49
C ALA A 106 -14.20 -5.70 -3.90
N ASP A 107 -13.98 -5.96 -5.20
CA ASP A 107 -13.96 -7.32 -5.74
C ASP A 107 -12.73 -8.11 -5.25
N LEU A 108 -12.98 -9.15 -4.44
CA LEU A 108 -11.97 -10.09 -3.97
C LEU A 108 -11.30 -10.90 -5.09
N ASN A 109 -11.86 -10.94 -6.30
CA ASN A 109 -11.19 -11.54 -7.45
C ASN A 109 -9.89 -10.83 -7.82
N ILE A 110 -9.74 -9.54 -7.47
CA ILE A 110 -8.46 -8.81 -7.61
C ILE A 110 -7.37 -9.54 -6.82
N TYR A 111 -7.62 -9.84 -5.54
CA TYR A 111 -6.68 -10.60 -4.71
C TYR A 111 -6.38 -11.97 -5.31
N LYS A 112 -7.41 -12.71 -5.77
CA LYS A 112 -7.23 -14.05 -6.36
C LYS A 112 -6.37 -14.02 -7.64
N ARG A 113 -6.57 -13.01 -8.49
CA ARG A 113 -5.80 -12.80 -9.73
C ARG A 113 -4.32 -12.54 -9.40
N VAL A 114 -4.06 -11.60 -8.49
CA VAL A 114 -2.69 -11.25 -8.06
C VAL A 114 -2.00 -12.44 -7.39
N TYR A 115 -2.70 -13.14 -6.49
CA TYR A 115 -2.15 -14.31 -5.82
C TYR A 115 -1.79 -15.42 -6.81
N SER A 116 -2.69 -15.74 -7.75
CA SER A 116 -2.43 -16.74 -8.80
C SER A 116 -1.25 -16.35 -9.70
N TYR A 117 -1.12 -15.06 -10.03
CA TYR A 117 0.02 -14.55 -10.80
C TYR A 117 1.35 -14.80 -10.07
N ILE A 118 1.43 -14.47 -8.77
CA ILE A 118 2.63 -14.69 -7.96
C ILE A 118 2.96 -16.19 -7.84
N GLN A 119 1.95 -17.06 -7.67
CA GLN A 119 2.17 -18.50 -7.59
C GLN A 119 2.80 -19.05 -8.87
N LYS A 120 2.35 -18.59 -10.05
CA LYS A 120 2.91 -19.03 -11.35
C LYS A 120 4.39 -18.66 -11.54
N LEU A 121 4.85 -17.57 -10.92
CA LEU A 121 6.25 -17.12 -11.00
C LEU A 121 7.19 -17.84 -10.02
N LYS A 122 6.64 -18.53 -9.02
CA LYS A 122 7.40 -19.29 -8.02
C LYS A 122 7.52 -20.78 -8.35
N ILE A 123 7.05 -21.18 -9.54
CA ILE A 123 7.25 -22.51 -10.14
C ILE A 123 8.59 -22.49 -10.87
#